data_AF-A0A3C1VPK6-F1
#
_entry.id   AF-A0A3C1VPK6-F1
#
_cell.length_a   1.000
_cell.length_b   1.000
_cell.length_c   1.000
_cell.angle_alpha   90.00
_cell.angle_beta   90.00
_cell.angle_gamma   90.00
#
_symmetry.space_group_name_H-M   'P 1'
#
loop_
_entity.id
_entity.type
_entity.pdbx_description
1 polymer ?
#
loop_
_entity_poly.entity_id
_entity_poly.type
_entity_poly.pdbx_seq_one_letter_code
_entity_poly.pdbx_strand_id
1 'polypeptide(L)'
;KEFVAGGVGQFGSGWVWLVADGDTLKITKSANAETPLTDRLKPLLVCDVWEHAYYLDFQNRRPDFLTSFIDNLANWDFAYQNLG
;
A
#
# COMPACT_ATOMS: atom_id res chain seq x y z
N LYS A 1 3.64 6.30 9.04
CA LYS A 1 5.08 6.44 8.68
C LYS A 1 5.62 5.18 7.99
N GLU A 2 5.43 3.98 8.55
CA GLU A 2 5.90 2.72 7.93
C GLU A 2 5.27 2.44 6.56
N PHE A 3 3.98 2.72 6.36
CA PHE A 3 3.32 2.56 5.06
C PHE A 3 4.00 3.38 3.95
N VAL A 4 4.24 4.68 4.19
CA VAL A 4 4.94 5.55 3.26
C VAL A 4 6.38 5.04 3.01
N ALA A 5 7.10 4.67 4.07
CA ALA A 5 8.45 4.12 3.94
C ALA A 5 8.48 2.83 3.11
N GLY A 6 7.49 1.95 3.28
CA GLY A 6 7.33 0.72 2.50
C GLY A 6 7.10 0.97 1.01
N GLY A 7 6.21 1.91 0.67
CA GLY A 7 5.91 2.26 -0.71
C GLY A 7 7.05 3.02 -1.42
N VAL A 8 7.76 3.89 -0.69
CA VAL A 8 9.00 4.53 -1.20
C VAL A 8 10.09 3.49 -1.41
N GLY A 9 10.21 2.53 -0.49
CA GLY A 9 11.20 1.46 -0.57
C GLY A 9 10.88 0.37 -1.59
N GLN A 10 9.71 0.37 -2.24
CA GLN A 10 9.41 -0.55 -3.34
C GLN A 10 10.18 -0.11 -4.59
N PHE A 11 11.12 -0.94 -5.04
CA PHE A 11 11.87 -0.65 -6.25
C PHE A 11 11.05 -1.01 -7.50
N GLY A 12 11.04 -0.11 -8.49
CA GLY A 12 10.25 -0.27 -9.71
C GLY A 12 8.74 -0.27 -9.45
N SER A 13 8.02 -1.05 -10.25
CA SER A 13 6.57 -1.23 -10.19
C SER A 13 6.14 -2.19 -9.09
N GLY A 14 5.03 -1.88 -8.44
CA GLY A 14 4.48 -2.72 -7.39
C GLY A 14 3.48 -2.02 -6.50
N TRP A 15 3.34 -2.54 -5.29
CA TRP A 15 2.29 -2.16 -4.36
C TRP A 15 2.83 -2.09 -2.93
N VAL A 16 2.21 -1.27 -2.09
CA VAL A 16 2.37 -1.30 -0.64
C VAL A 16 1.05 -1.65 0.03
N TRP A 17 1.10 -2.52 1.03
CA TRP A 17 -0.06 -3.13 1.65
C TRP A 17 -0.04 -2.94 3.16
N LEU A 18 -1.21 -2.72 3.75
CA LEU A 18 -1.49 -3.08 5.14
C LEU A 18 -2.17 -4.44 5.10
N VAL A 19 -1.65 -5.40 5.86
CA VAL A 19 -2.18 -6.76 5.95
C VAL A 19 -2.41 -7.18 7.39
N ALA A 20 -3.38 -8.05 7.63
CA ALA A 20 -3.44 -8.85 8.84
C ALA A 20 -2.73 -10.19 8.63
N ASP A 21 -1.94 -10.58 9.63
CA ASP A 21 -1.29 -11.86 9.78
C ASP A 21 -1.69 -12.42 11.15
N GLY A 22 -2.77 -13.19 11.16
CA GLY A 22 -3.49 -13.54 12.39
C GLY A 22 -3.95 -12.28 13.13
N ASP A 23 -3.57 -12.18 14.41
CA ASP A 23 -3.91 -11.05 15.29
C ASP A 23 -2.94 -9.86 15.15
N THR A 24 -1.98 -9.92 14.21
CA THR A 24 -0.98 -8.88 14.02
C THR A 24 -1.18 -8.13 12.72
N LEU A 25 -0.96 -6.81 12.75
CA LEU A 25 -0.95 -5.97 11.55
C LEU A 25 0.49 -5.78 11.07
N LYS A 26 0.68 -5.82 9.74
CA LYS A 26 1.99 -5.65 9.11
C LYS A 26 1.89 -4.78 7.87
N ILE A 27 2.95 -4.03 7.60
CA ILE A 27 3.18 -3.39 6.30
C ILE A 27 4.02 -4.34 5.45
N THR A 28 3.57 -4.63 4.23
CA THR A 28 4.34 -5.40 3.24
C THR A 28 4.31 -4.70 1.89
N LYS A 29 5.15 -5.16 0.96
CA LYS A 29 5.22 -4.66 -0.41
C LYS A 29 5.39 -5.84 -1.37
N SER A 30 4.92 -5.69 -2.59
CA SER A 30 5.00 -6.73 -3.61
C SER A 30 5.41 -6.14 -4.96
N ALA A 31 6.15 -6.92 -5.75
CA ALA A 31 6.61 -6.47 -7.05
C ALA A 31 5.56 -6.78 -8.14
N ASN A 32 5.42 -5.88 -9.10
CA ASN A 32 4.57 -6.08 -10.28
C ASN A 32 3.13 -6.52 -9.93
N ALA A 33 2.75 -7.75 -10.27
CA ALA A 33 1.40 -8.30 -10.06
C ALA A 33 1.31 -9.24 -8.85
N GLU A 34 2.39 -9.36 -8.06
CA GLU A 34 2.39 -10.17 -6.84
C GLU A 34 1.41 -9.62 -5.81
N THR A 35 0.87 -10.52 -4.98
CA THR A 35 -0.17 -10.18 -4.00
C THR A 35 0.01 -10.96 -2.69
N PRO A 36 -0.20 -10.33 -1.52
CA PRO A 36 -0.12 -11.03 -0.22
C PRO A 36 -1.11 -12.20 -0.06
N LEU A 37 -2.12 -12.29 -0.93
CA LEU A 37 -3.07 -13.40 -0.94
C LEU A 37 -2.38 -14.76 -1.20
N THR A 38 -1.26 -14.78 -1.93
CA THR A 38 -0.49 -16.03 -2.15
C THR A 38 0.23 -16.51 -0.90
N ASP A 39 0.46 -15.60 0.06
CA ASP A 39 1.19 -15.84 1.31
C ASP A 39 0.24 -16.05 2.50
N ARG A 40 -1.06 -16.24 2.24
CA ARG A 40 -2.13 -16.37 3.25
C ARG A 40 -2.24 -15.15 4.19
N LEU A 41 -1.71 -14.01 3.78
CA LEU A 41 -1.91 -12.74 4.46
C LEU A 41 -3.25 -12.15 4.01
N LYS A 42 -3.92 -11.43 4.91
CA LYS A 42 -5.21 -10.80 4.62
C LYS A 42 -5.02 -9.32 4.29
N PRO A 43 -5.13 -8.89 3.01
CA PRO A 43 -4.96 -7.49 2.66
C PRO A 43 -6.12 -6.64 3.18
N LEU A 44 -5.81 -5.51 3.81
CA LEU A 44 -6.79 -4.58 4.37
C LEU A 44 -6.80 -3.24 3.64
N LEU A 45 -5.61 -2.77 3.24
CA LEU A 45 -5.42 -1.56 2.46
C LEU A 45 -4.27 -1.77 1.47
N VAL A 46 -4.38 -1.17 0.29
CA VAL A 46 -3.35 -1.20 -0.74
C VAL A 46 -3.18 0.18 -1.36
N CYS A 47 -1.96 0.53 -1.73
CA CYS A 47 -1.66 1.66 -2.60
C CYS A 47 -0.80 1.20 -3.78
N ASP A 48 -1.23 1.55 -5.00
CA ASP A 48 -0.49 1.35 -6.24
C ASP A 48 0.71 2.30 -6.30
N VAL A 49 1.94 1.76 -6.42
CA VAL A 49 3.15 2.57 -6.58
C VAL A 49 3.80 2.41 -7.96
N TRP A 50 3.07 1.85 -8.93
CA TRP A 50 3.41 2.00 -10.35
C TRP A 50 3.35 3.48 -10.74
N GLU A 51 4.29 3.93 -11.57
CA GLU A 51 4.37 5.36 -11.93
C GLU A 51 3.07 5.86 -12.60
N HIS A 52 2.37 5.03 -13.37
CA HIS A 52 1.08 5.41 -13.97
C HIS A 52 0.02 5.85 -12.96
N ALA A 53 0.15 5.47 -11.68
CA ALA A 53 -0.84 5.79 -10.65
C ALA A 53 -0.69 7.21 -10.11
N TYR A 54 0.46 7.86 -10.29
CA TYR A 54 0.74 9.16 -9.67
C TYR A 54 1.57 10.12 -10.52
N TYR A 55 2.18 9.68 -11.64
CA TYR A 55 3.22 10.48 -12.30
C TYR A 55 2.69 11.81 -12.87
N LEU A 56 1.45 11.85 -13.34
CA LEU A 56 0.86 13.08 -13.88
C LEU A 56 0.70 14.17 -12.81
N ASP A 57 0.41 13.79 -11.56
CA ASP A 57 0.16 14.73 -10.47
C ASP A 57 1.43 14.99 -9.61
N PHE A 58 2.28 13.98 -9.44
CA PHE A 58 3.41 14.00 -8.50
C PHE A 58 4.78 13.82 -9.14
N GLN A 59 4.87 13.38 -10.39
CA GLN A 59 6.12 13.07 -11.09
C GLN A 59 7.00 12.12 -10.24
N ASN A 60 8.23 12.50 -9.91
CA ASN A 60 9.14 11.70 -9.08
C ASN A 60 8.83 11.75 -7.57
N ARG A 61 7.83 12.53 -7.15
CA ARG A 61 7.49 12.75 -5.72
C ARG A 61 6.56 11.67 -5.18
N ARG A 62 6.96 10.40 -5.32
CA ARG A 62 6.25 9.25 -4.73
C ARG A 62 5.98 9.40 -3.22
N PRO A 63 6.90 9.95 -2.39
CA PRO A 63 6.61 10.17 -0.97
C PRO A 63 5.42 11.10 -0.74
N ASP A 64 5.27 12.15 -1.54
CA ASP A 64 4.16 13.10 -1.44
C ASP A 64 2.84 12.43 -1.83
N PHE A 65 2.84 11.63 -2.90
CA PHE A 65 1.69 10.84 -3.33
C PHE A 65 1.21 9.88 -2.22
N LEU A 66 2.13 9.09 -1.65
CA LEU A 66 1.81 8.13 -0.58
C LEU A 66 1.32 8.82 0.69
N THR A 67 1.89 9.97 1.03
CA THR A 67 1.45 10.80 2.16
C THR A 67 0.04 11.33 1.91
N SER A 68 -0.22 11.88 0.72
CA SER A 68 -1.54 12.34 0.32
C SER A 68 -2.59 11.22 0.38
N PHE A 69 -2.24 10.02 -0.11
CA PHE A 69 -3.12 8.85 -0.07
C PHE A 69 -3.50 8.46 1.36
N ILE A 70 -2.52 8.28 2.25
CA ILE A 70 -2.78 7.78 3.60
C ILE A 70 -3.50 8.81 4.48
N ASP A 71 -3.20 10.10 4.29
CA ASP A 71 -3.78 11.16 5.11
C ASP A 71 -5.19 11.56 4.66
N ASN A 72 -5.51 11.40 3.36
CA ASN A 72 -6.74 11.99 2.79
C ASN A 72 -7.64 11.04 2.00
N LEU A 73 -7.12 9.92 1.47
CA LEU A 73 -7.87 9.09 0.50
C LEU A 73 -8.14 7.66 1.00
N ALA A 74 -7.38 7.18 1.98
CA ALA A 74 -7.55 5.83 2.51
C ALA A 74 -8.94 5.65 3.14
N ASN A 75 -9.68 4.63 2.66
CA ASN A 75 -10.95 4.23 3.24
C ASN A 75 -10.73 3.27 4.41
N TRP A 76 -10.67 3.81 5.62
CA TRP A 76 -10.44 3.03 6.83
C TRP A 76 -11.64 2.15 7.22
N ASP A 77 -12.86 2.55 6.90
CA ASP A 77 -14.05 1.74 7.16
C ASP A 77 -14.02 0.44 6.35
N PHE A 78 -13.59 0.51 5.08
CA PHE A 78 -13.38 -0.67 4.24
C PHE A 78 -12.28 -1.58 4.82
N ALA A 79 -11.16 -1.00 5.25
CA ALA A 79 -10.09 -1.77 5.88
C ALA A 79 -10.56 -2.45 7.17
N TYR A 80 -11.36 -1.77 7.99
CA TYR A 80 -11.93 -2.29 9.22
C TYR A 80 -12.94 -3.41 8.97
N GLN A 81 -13.87 -3.22 8.02
CA GLN A 81 -14.83 -4.27 7.61
C GLN A 81 -14.12 -5.53 7.10
N ASN A 82 -13.00 -5.37 6.40
CA ASN A 82 -12.20 -6.49 5.94
C ASN A 82 -11.35 -7.11 7.05
N LEU A 83 -11.14 -6.46 8.20
CA LEU A 83 -10.39 -7.06 9.29
C LEU A 83 -11.14 -8.26 9.88
N GLY A 84 -12.47 -8.15 10.00
CA GLY A 84 -13.36 -9.15 10.61
C GLY A 84 -14.07 -8.57 11.80
#